data_AF-A0A238UXN9-F1
#
_entry.id   AF-A0A238UXN9-F1
#
_cell.length_a   1.000
_cell.length_b   1.000
_cell.length_c   1.000
_cell.angle_alpha   90.00
_cell.angle_beta   90.00
_cell.angle_gamma   90.00
#
_symmetry.space_group_name_H-M   'P 1'
#
loop_
_entity.id
_entity.type
_entity.pdbx_description
1 polymer ?
#
loop_
_entity_poly.entity_id
_entity_poly.type
_entity_poly.pdbx_seq_one_letter_code
_entity_poly.pdbx_strand_id
1 'polypeptide(L)'
;MIRAALVLLLGATPAAAQEADVTCAALWLGYADFARVSAYLDIGDADRQAARHRAMAIRAGLSPKDADRQIDAQRGGMFLLVRATVEDDDPLSRQLFERQMQLCAG
;
A
#
# COMPACT_ATOMS: atom_id res chain seq x y z
N MET A 1 -29.36 -7.54 39.78
CA MET A 1 -29.09 -8.07 38.42
C MET A 1 -28.67 -6.92 37.54
N ILE A 2 -27.36 -6.63 37.46
CA ILE A 2 -26.83 -5.60 36.56
C ILE A 2 -25.85 -6.33 35.64
N ARG A 3 -26.32 -6.69 34.44
CA ARG A 3 -25.47 -7.22 33.38
C ARG A 3 -24.64 -6.07 32.85
N ALA A 4 -23.35 -6.07 33.18
CA ALA A 4 -22.37 -5.16 32.61
C ALA A 4 -22.27 -5.41 31.10
N ALA A 5 -22.63 -4.39 30.32
CA ALA A 5 -22.38 -4.35 28.89
C ALA A 5 -20.88 -4.07 28.69
N LEU A 6 -20.14 -5.08 28.25
CA LEU A 6 -18.75 -4.92 27.85
C LEU A 6 -18.72 -4.23 26.49
N VAL A 7 -18.41 -2.93 26.49
CA VAL A 7 -18.20 -2.14 25.28
C VAL A 7 -16.83 -2.51 24.71
N LEU A 8 -16.81 -3.36 23.68
CA LEU A 8 -15.64 -3.59 22.83
C LEU A 8 -15.43 -2.36 21.95
N LEU A 9 -14.65 -1.39 22.45
CA LEU A 9 -14.10 -0.32 21.63
C LEU A 9 -13.08 -0.93 20.65
N LEU A 10 -13.53 -1.16 19.41
CA LEU A 10 -12.72 -1.44 18.24
C LEU A 10 -11.86 -0.21 17.91
N GLY A 11 -10.78 0.00 18.67
CA GLY A 11 -9.72 0.91 18.29
C GLY A 11 -8.93 0.29 17.14
N ALA A 12 -8.83 0.98 16.00
CA ALA A 12 -7.86 0.64 14.97
C ALA A 12 -6.48 0.59 15.63
N THR A 13 -5.88 -0.61 15.69
CA THR A 13 -4.59 -0.78 16.33
C THR A 13 -3.51 -0.16 15.43
N PRO A 14 -2.44 0.40 16.02
CA PRO A 14 -1.36 1.03 15.25
C PRO A 14 -0.72 0.06 14.23
N ALA A 15 -0.77 -1.25 14.48
CA ALA A 15 -0.31 -2.27 13.55
C ALA A 15 -1.06 -2.26 12.20
N ALA A 16 -2.38 -2.11 12.22
CA ALA A 16 -3.17 -2.08 10.99
C ALA A 16 -2.90 -0.82 10.14
N ALA A 17 -2.69 0.32 10.80
CA ALA A 17 -2.31 1.56 10.12
C ALA A 17 -0.90 1.45 9.51
N GLN A 18 0.06 0.90 10.27
CA GLN A 18 1.42 0.65 9.78
C GLN A 18 1.42 -0.26 8.54
N GLU A 19 0.66 -1.35 8.58
CA GLU A 19 0.57 -2.31 7.47
C GLU A 19 -0.05 -1.68 6.22
N ALA A 20 -1.12 -0.90 6.39
CA ALA A 20 -1.75 -0.18 5.28
C ALA A 20 -0.77 0.79 4.60
N ASP A 21 -0.05 1.59 5.37
CA ASP A 21 0.93 2.53 4.84
C ASP A 21 2.13 1.85 4.18
N VAL A 22 2.63 0.75 4.74
CA VAL A 22 3.67 -0.07 4.11
C VAL A 22 3.18 -0.60 2.76
N THR A 23 1.95 -1.11 2.71
CA THR A 23 1.33 -1.66 1.49
C THR A 23 1.18 -0.58 0.43
N CYS A 24 0.74 0.62 0.81
CA CYS A 24 0.62 1.76 -0.09
C CYS A 24 1.98 2.25 -0.60
N ALA A 25 3.00 2.31 0.26
CA ALA A 25 4.35 2.66 -0.18
C ALA A 25 4.90 1.63 -1.18
N ALA A 26 4.67 0.34 -0.94
CA ALA A 26 5.04 -0.73 -1.85
C ALA A 26 4.27 -0.66 -3.17
N LEU A 27 2.97 -0.32 -3.15
CA LEU A 27 2.17 -0.14 -4.37
C LEU A 27 2.75 0.94 -5.25
N TRP A 28 3.00 2.12 -4.69
CA TRP A 28 3.52 3.26 -5.45
C TRP A 28 4.93 2.98 -6.00
N LEU A 29 5.79 2.29 -5.25
CA LEU A 29 7.10 1.86 -5.78
C LEU A 29 6.97 0.80 -6.89
N GLY A 30 6.07 -0.17 -6.73
CA GLY A 30 5.79 -1.15 -7.79
C GLY A 30 5.23 -0.52 -9.05
N TYR A 31 4.37 0.50 -8.91
CA TYR A 31 3.91 1.34 -10.02
C TYR A 31 5.06 2.08 -10.68
N ALA A 32 5.92 2.76 -9.90
CA ALA A 32 7.07 3.49 -10.42
C ALA A 32 8.05 2.57 -11.18
N ASP A 33 8.28 1.36 -10.66
CA ASP A 33 9.12 0.36 -11.32
C ASP A 33 8.56 -0.08 -12.66
N PHE A 34 7.24 -0.33 -12.73
CA PHE A 34 6.59 -0.70 -13.97
C PHE A 34 6.53 0.47 -14.95
N ALA A 35 6.23 1.68 -14.48
CA ALA A 35 6.23 2.89 -15.31
C ALA A 35 7.59 3.19 -15.95
N ARG A 36 8.72 2.83 -15.29
CA ARG A 36 10.07 2.97 -15.88
C ARG A 36 10.31 2.07 -17.09
N VAL A 37 9.61 0.94 -17.20
CA VAL A 37 9.81 -0.05 -18.25
C VAL A 37 8.62 -0.16 -19.21
N SER A 38 7.50 0.49 -18.88
CA SER A 38 6.28 0.52 -19.68
C SER A 38 6.28 1.70 -20.63
N ALA A 39 5.81 1.50 -21.86
CA ALA A 39 5.54 2.58 -22.81
C ALA A 39 4.20 3.29 -22.56
N TYR A 40 3.37 2.78 -21.64
CA TYR A 40 1.99 3.23 -21.42
C TYR A 40 1.81 4.12 -20.20
N LEU A 41 2.78 4.14 -19.28
CA LEU A 41 2.67 4.83 -18.00
C LEU A 41 3.78 5.87 -17.84
N ASP A 42 3.45 6.96 -17.16
CA ASP A 42 4.41 7.92 -16.64
C ASP A 42 4.61 7.69 -15.14
N ILE A 43 5.82 7.91 -14.62
CA ILE A 43 6.10 7.73 -13.18
C ILE A 43 5.27 8.70 -12.34
N GLY A 44 4.96 9.89 -12.87
CA GLY A 44 4.17 10.92 -12.21
C GLY A 44 4.73 11.26 -10.84
N ASP A 45 3.90 11.08 -9.81
CA ASP A 45 4.26 11.34 -8.42
C ASP A 45 4.45 10.10 -7.56
N ALA A 46 4.58 8.92 -8.19
CA ALA A 46 4.66 7.66 -7.49
C ALA A 46 5.76 7.62 -6.41
N ASP A 47 6.97 8.10 -6.72
CA ASP A 47 8.08 8.15 -5.75
C ASP A 47 7.76 9.05 -4.54
N ARG A 48 7.04 10.17 -4.77
CA ARG A 48 6.61 11.09 -3.70
C ARG A 48 5.52 10.45 -2.84
N GLN A 49 4.57 9.77 -3.45
CA GLN A 49 3.49 9.08 -2.73
C GLN A 49 4.06 7.93 -1.88
N ALA A 50 4.99 7.15 -2.44
CA ALA A 50 5.71 6.13 -1.70
C ALA A 50 6.44 6.70 -0.46
N ALA A 51 7.17 7.80 -0.64
CA ALA A 51 7.85 8.47 0.47
C ALA A 51 6.87 8.98 1.56
N ARG A 52 5.70 9.47 1.16
CA ARG A 52 4.65 9.92 2.08
C ARG A 52 4.13 8.78 2.95
N HIS A 53 3.75 7.65 2.34
CA HIS A 53 3.23 6.50 3.09
C HIS A 53 4.30 5.85 3.96
N ARG A 54 5.53 5.71 3.45
CA ARG A 54 6.67 5.27 4.28
C ARG A 54 6.81 6.13 5.54
N ALA A 55 6.71 7.46 5.41
CA ALA A 55 6.78 8.36 6.54
C ALA A 55 5.58 8.21 7.50
N MET A 56 4.39 7.88 7.00
CA MET A 56 3.21 7.59 7.83
C MET A 56 3.39 6.31 8.65
N ALA A 57 3.88 5.22 8.04
CA ALA A 57 4.19 3.98 8.75
C ALA A 57 5.20 4.22 9.89
N ILE A 58 6.23 5.03 9.64
CA ILE A 58 7.22 5.39 10.66
C ILE A 58 6.58 6.22 11.78
N ARG A 59 5.74 7.21 11.44
CA ARG A 59 4.99 8.00 12.43
C ARG A 59 4.03 7.15 13.27
N ALA A 60 3.49 6.09 12.69
CA ALA A 60 2.62 5.14 13.38
C ALA A 60 3.39 4.16 14.30
N GLY A 61 4.72 4.25 14.37
CA GLY A 61 5.55 3.52 15.33
C GLY A 61 6.44 2.44 14.72
N LEU A 62 6.43 2.26 13.40
CA LEU A 62 7.32 1.30 12.74
C LEU A 62 8.75 1.84 12.65
N SER A 63 9.76 1.01 12.91
CA SER A 63 11.15 1.45 12.74
C SER A 63 11.44 1.72 11.26
N PRO A 64 12.31 2.70 10.90
CA PRO A 64 12.65 2.94 9.50
C PRO A 64 13.17 1.69 8.78
N LYS A 65 13.98 0.88 9.46
CA LYS A 65 14.53 -0.37 8.91
C LYS A 65 13.43 -1.41 8.66
N ASP A 66 12.48 -1.56 9.58
CA ASP A 66 11.38 -2.51 9.40
C ASP A 66 10.38 -2.04 8.34
N ALA A 67 10.17 -0.72 8.21
CA ALA A 67 9.37 -0.15 7.14
C ALA A 67 9.99 -0.47 5.77
N ASP A 68 11.28 -0.19 5.60
CA ASP A 68 12.01 -0.46 4.35
C ASP A 68 11.97 -1.95 3.99
N ARG A 69 12.26 -2.83 4.96
CA ARG A 69 12.20 -4.28 4.75
C ARG A 69 10.83 -4.75 4.29
N GLN A 70 9.75 -4.26 4.90
CA GLN A 70 8.40 -4.70 4.55
C GLN A 70 7.94 -4.12 3.21
N ILE A 71 8.30 -2.87 2.91
CA ILE A 71 8.04 -2.26 1.61
C ILE A 71 8.71 -3.08 0.51
N ASP A 72 10.00 -3.39 0.67
CA ASP A 72 10.76 -4.17 -0.30
C ASP A 72 10.20 -5.59 -0.48
N ALA A 73 9.71 -6.21 0.60
CA ALA A 73 9.08 -7.53 0.54
C ALA A 73 7.79 -7.56 -0.30
N GLN A 74 7.07 -6.45 -0.39
CA GLN A 74 5.80 -6.35 -1.13
C GLN A 74 5.96 -5.75 -2.54
N ARG A 75 6.97 -4.90 -2.74
CA ARG A 75 7.21 -4.11 -3.97
C ARG A 75 7.18 -4.95 -5.25
N GLY A 76 7.82 -6.12 -5.26
CA GLY A 76 7.83 -7.00 -6.43
C GLY A 76 6.44 -7.54 -6.78
N GLY A 77 5.61 -7.88 -5.78
CA GLY A 77 4.23 -8.30 -6.00
C GLY A 77 3.37 -7.14 -6.55
N MET A 78 3.60 -5.93 -6.06
CA MET A 78 2.92 -4.74 -6.55
C MET A 78 3.29 -4.38 -7.99
N PHE A 79 4.55 -4.53 -8.38
CA PHE A 79 4.97 -4.43 -9.79
C PHE A 79 4.17 -5.40 -10.68
N LEU A 80 4.05 -6.67 -10.27
CA LEU A 80 3.32 -7.68 -11.03
C LEU A 80 1.82 -7.36 -11.11
N LEU A 81 1.23 -6.83 -10.03
CA LEU A 81 -0.17 -6.40 -10.03
C LEU A 81 -0.43 -5.26 -11.03
N VAL A 82 0.44 -4.25 -11.05
CA VAL A 82 0.33 -3.13 -12.01
C VAL A 82 0.50 -3.65 -13.44
N ARG A 83 1.53 -4.47 -13.69
CA ARG A 83 1.75 -5.07 -15.01
C ARG A 83 0.55 -5.89 -15.48
N ALA A 84 0.03 -6.80 -14.66
CA ALA A 84 -1.13 -7.62 -15.00
C ALA A 84 -2.38 -6.78 -15.28
N THR A 85 -2.53 -5.65 -14.60
CA THR A 85 -3.63 -4.71 -14.83
C THR A 85 -3.50 -3.98 -16.17
N VAL A 86 -2.27 -3.59 -16.55
CA VAL A 86 -2.04 -2.73 -17.71
C VAL A 86 -1.75 -3.50 -19.00
N GLU A 87 -0.92 -4.54 -18.94
CA GLU A 87 -0.52 -5.33 -20.12
C GLU A 87 -1.45 -6.50 -20.39
N ASP A 88 -1.84 -7.23 -19.34
CA ASP A 88 -2.64 -8.46 -19.48
C ASP A 88 -4.16 -8.17 -19.45
N ASP A 89 -4.55 -6.93 -19.11
CA ASP A 89 -5.93 -6.49 -18.88
C ASP A 89 -6.74 -7.45 -17.98
N ASP A 90 -6.08 -8.10 -17.00
CA ASP A 90 -6.69 -9.12 -16.17
C ASP A 90 -7.76 -8.49 -15.24
N PRO A 91 -9.05 -8.87 -15.36
CA PRO A 91 -10.14 -8.19 -14.64
C PRO A 91 -10.05 -8.30 -13.12
N LEU A 92 -9.43 -9.37 -12.61
CA LEU A 92 -9.24 -9.55 -11.17
C LEU A 92 -8.12 -8.65 -10.66
N SER A 93 -6.98 -8.63 -11.35
CA SER A 93 -5.85 -7.75 -11.06
C SER A 93 -6.27 -6.29 -11.10
N ARG A 94 -7.05 -5.90 -12.12
CA ARG A 94 -7.61 -4.54 -12.23
C ARG A 94 -8.47 -4.16 -11.03
N GLN A 95 -9.39 -5.03 -10.60
CA GLN A 95 -10.19 -4.78 -9.38
C GLN A 95 -9.34 -4.66 -8.12
N LEU A 96 -8.32 -5.51 -7.96
CA LEU A 96 -7.42 -5.47 -6.81
C LEU A 96 -6.58 -4.19 -6.82
N PHE A 97 -6.04 -3.81 -7.96
CA PHE A 97 -5.27 -2.59 -8.16
C PHE A 97 -6.12 -1.34 -7.88
N GLU A 98 -7.31 -1.23 -8.48
CA GLU A 98 -8.21 -0.10 -8.27
C GLU A 98 -8.62 0.04 -6.80
N ARG A 99 -8.96 -1.08 -6.14
CA ARG A 99 -9.28 -1.07 -4.71
C ARG A 99 -8.09 -0.60 -3.89
N GLN A 100 -6.89 -1.09 -4.15
CA GLN A 100 -5.72 -0.69 -3.39
C GLN A 100 -5.37 0.78 -3.64
N MET A 101 -5.48 1.27 -4.88
CA MET A 101 -5.29 2.69 -5.21
C MET A 101 -6.28 3.58 -4.46
N GLN A 102 -7.55 3.18 -4.33
CA GLN A 102 -8.54 3.91 -3.53
C GLN A 102 -8.15 3.99 -2.04
N LEU A 103 -7.63 2.90 -1.48
CA LEU A 103 -7.15 2.88 -0.10
C LEU A 103 -5.93 3.78 0.10
N CYS A 104 -5.07 3.90 -0.91
CA CYS A 104 -3.83 4.69 -0.84
C CYS A 104 -4.00 6.16 -1.26
N ALA A 105 -5.16 6.55 -1.80
CA ALA A 105 -5.44 7.94 -2.17
C ALA A 105 -5.99 8.79 -1.00
N GLY A 106 -6.38 8.14 0.11
CA GLY A 106 -6.98 8.76 1.30
C GLY A 106 -5.99 9.47 2.21
#